data_AF-A0A7S0B4V2-F1
#
_entry.id   AF-A0A7S0B4V2-F1
#
_cell.length_a   1.000
_cell.length_b   1.000
_cell.length_c   1.000
_cell.angle_alpha   90.00
_cell.angle_beta   90.00
_cell.angle_gamma   90.00
#
_symmetry.space_group_name_H-M   'P 1'
#
loop_
_entity.id
_entity.type
_entity.pdbx_description
1 polymer ?
#
loop_
_entity_poly.entity_id
_entity_poly.type
_entity_poly.pdbx_seq_one_letter_code
_entity_poly.pdbx_strand_id
1 'polypeptide(L)'
;DPRQVPVSIFAKDLQAFSLRYTSEYSYRFQKSGKIGKSTFGGIGELRVDLAQQRFYLQSQAQNISSGIPRIESQVIFRGDQGRIYARTLLDAEGYDRCWLVSTGTLNVTFINPFLFWLARRELSTIGPEGVGNHVFFLSPWRRVELFISANSALTGMHFDDRLHGASATVAIREWSTELPDHGWFEPGSNWKCEDLQSPASDAGSGGRIVDWDLVRLLFPADT
;
A
#
# COMPACT_ATOMS: atom_id res chain seq x y z
N ASP A 1 -25.96 -12.80 -11.98
CA ASP A 1 -25.21 -11.83 -11.19
C ASP A 1 -24.69 -10.74 -12.13
N PRO A 2 -25.34 -9.56 -12.21
CA PRO A 2 -24.90 -8.50 -13.10
C PRO A 2 -23.56 -7.97 -12.59
N ARG A 3 -22.48 -8.22 -13.35
CA ARG A 3 -21.12 -7.71 -13.03
C ARG A 3 -21.20 -6.20 -12.83
N GLN A 4 -20.96 -5.73 -11.60
CA GLN A 4 -20.92 -4.30 -11.31
C GLN A 4 -19.80 -3.68 -12.13
N VAL A 5 -20.12 -2.63 -12.90
CA VAL A 5 -19.12 -1.91 -13.69
C VAL A 5 -18.20 -1.17 -12.69
N PRO A 6 -16.87 -1.37 -12.76
CA PRO A 6 -15.96 -0.67 -11.85
C PRO A 6 -16.15 0.84 -11.96
N VAL A 7 -16.25 1.49 -10.80
CA VAL A 7 -16.30 2.95 -10.72
C VAL A 7 -14.92 3.51 -11.09
N SER A 8 -14.89 4.64 -11.80
CA SER A 8 -13.64 5.34 -12.13
C SER A 8 -12.86 5.66 -10.85
N ILE A 9 -11.53 5.51 -10.88
CA ILE A 9 -10.72 5.85 -9.70
C ILE A 9 -10.82 7.33 -9.31
N PHE A 10 -11.27 8.20 -10.23
CA PHE A 10 -11.50 9.62 -9.98
C PHE A 10 -12.96 9.97 -9.72
N ALA A 11 -13.84 8.99 -9.53
CA ALA A 11 -15.24 9.29 -9.23
C ALA A 11 -15.37 9.83 -7.80
N LYS A 12 -16.23 10.83 -7.60
CA LYS A 12 -16.46 11.45 -6.28
C LYS A 12 -17.02 10.49 -5.25
N ASP A 13 -17.70 9.45 -5.72
CA ASP A 13 -18.37 8.40 -4.96
C ASP A 13 -17.54 7.11 -4.83
N LEU A 14 -16.24 7.13 -5.17
CA LEU A 14 -15.34 6.01 -4.87
C LEU A 14 -15.20 5.84 -3.35
N GLN A 15 -15.89 4.84 -2.80
CA GLN A 15 -15.88 4.55 -1.35
C GLN A 15 -14.88 3.45 -0.96
N ALA A 16 -14.62 2.51 -1.86
CA ALA A 16 -13.74 1.39 -1.60
C ALA A 16 -13.18 0.84 -2.91
N PHE A 17 -12.10 0.08 -2.79
CA PHE A 17 -11.58 -0.72 -3.88
C PHE A 17 -10.75 -1.88 -3.38
N SER A 18 -10.60 -2.89 -4.24
CA SER A 18 -9.66 -3.99 -4.04
C SER A 18 -8.90 -4.27 -5.31
N LEU A 19 -7.70 -4.82 -5.14
CA LEU A 19 -6.84 -5.21 -6.24
C LEU A 19 -5.92 -6.35 -5.84
N ARG A 20 -5.48 -7.11 -6.83
CA ARG A 20 -4.32 -8.01 -6.72
C ARG A 20 -3.16 -7.43 -7.50
N TYR A 21 -1.94 -7.75 -7.11
CA TYR A 21 -0.77 -7.18 -7.76
C TYR A 21 0.43 -8.10 -7.80
N THR A 22 1.32 -7.76 -8.73
CA THR A 22 2.73 -8.17 -8.72
C THR A 22 3.57 -6.93 -8.50
N SER A 23 4.59 -6.99 -7.66
CA SER A 23 5.47 -5.86 -7.35
C SER A 23 6.92 -6.20 -7.60
N GLU A 24 7.70 -5.21 -8.01
CA GLU A 24 9.15 -5.23 -8.04
C GLU A 24 9.67 -4.05 -7.22
N TYR A 25 10.42 -4.33 -6.16
CA TYR A 25 11.15 -3.34 -5.40
C TYR A 25 12.62 -3.34 -5.81
N SER A 26 13.20 -2.18 -6.03
CA SER A 26 14.62 -2.06 -6.30
C SER A 26 15.26 -0.92 -5.53
N TYR A 27 16.51 -1.10 -5.11
CA TYR A 27 17.29 -0.03 -4.49
C TYR A 27 18.74 -0.08 -4.93
N ARG A 28 19.38 1.09 -4.94
CA ARG A 28 20.81 1.22 -5.19
C ARG A 28 21.58 1.18 -3.89
N PHE A 29 22.70 0.46 -3.88
CA PHE A 29 23.61 0.44 -2.74
C PHE A 29 25.05 0.63 -3.22
N GLN A 30 25.87 1.21 -2.36
CA GLN A 30 27.29 1.36 -2.62
C GLN A 30 28.07 0.42 -1.69
N LYS A 31 28.82 -0.53 -2.27
CA LYS A 31 29.67 -1.45 -1.52
C LYS A 31 31.07 -1.42 -2.11
N SER A 32 32.05 -1.02 -1.30
CA SER A 32 33.47 -0.94 -1.70
C SER A 32 33.71 -0.11 -2.97
N GLY A 33 33.05 1.04 -3.09
CA GLY A 33 33.18 1.93 -4.24
C GLY A 33 32.43 1.49 -5.50
N LYS A 34 31.78 0.31 -5.50
CA LYS A 34 30.92 -0.15 -6.60
C LYS A 34 29.45 0.12 -6.29
N ILE A 35 28.73 0.66 -7.27
CA ILE A 35 27.28 0.83 -7.22
C ILE A 35 26.63 -0.49 -7.65
N GLY A 36 25.89 -1.11 -6.75
CA GLY A 36 25.06 -2.28 -7.01
C GLY A 36 23.58 -1.92 -7.08
N LYS A 37 22.79 -2.80 -7.70
CA LYS A 37 21.33 -2.78 -7.70
C LYS A 37 20.82 -4.11 -7.15
N SER A 38 19.93 -4.06 -6.17
CA SER A 38 19.17 -5.23 -5.73
C SER A 38 17.73 -5.08 -6.16
N THR A 39 17.11 -6.19 -6.55
CA THR A 39 15.72 -6.25 -6.99
C THR A 39 15.02 -7.40 -6.27
N PHE A 40 13.80 -7.16 -5.78
CA PHE A 40 12.97 -8.13 -5.07
C PHE A 40 11.57 -8.13 -5.67
N GLY A 41 11.06 -9.31 -6.01
CA GLY A 41 9.71 -9.49 -6.54
C GLY A 41 8.73 -9.92 -5.46
N GLY A 42 7.46 -9.56 -5.62
CA GLY A 42 6.39 -10.00 -4.74
C GLY A 42 5.04 -10.07 -5.46
N ILE A 43 4.10 -10.73 -4.83
CA ILE A 43 2.68 -10.75 -5.21
C ILE A 43 1.83 -10.40 -4.00
N GLY A 44 0.63 -9.89 -4.22
CA GLY A 44 -0.22 -9.55 -3.09
C GLY A 44 -1.64 -9.13 -3.46
N GLU A 45 -2.34 -8.68 -2.43
CA GLU A 45 -3.69 -8.15 -2.50
C GLU A 45 -3.78 -6.93 -1.58
N LEU A 46 -4.50 -5.92 -2.05
CA LEU A 46 -4.85 -4.73 -1.29
C LEU A 46 -6.36 -4.55 -1.32
N ARG A 47 -6.97 -4.32 -0.17
CA ARG A 47 -8.38 -3.95 0.00
C ARG A 47 -8.45 -2.67 0.79
N VAL A 48 -9.22 -1.70 0.33
CA VAL A 48 -9.30 -0.35 0.92
C VAL A 48 -10.76 0.01 1.12
N ASP A 49 -11.10 0.42 2.33
CA ASP A 49 -12.34 1.12 2.66
C ASP A 49 -11.98 2.57 2.99
N LEU A 50 -12.25 3.46 2.04
CA LEU A 50 -11.92 4.88 2.17
C LEU A 50 -12.85 5.59 3.15
N ALA A 51 -14.12 5.17 3.23
CA ALA A 51 -15.11 5.76 4.12
C ALA A 51 -14.75 5.52 5.58
N GLN A 52 -14.27 4.32 5.90
CA GLN A 52 -13.88 3.93 7.25
C GLN A 52 -12.36 4.06 7.49
N GLN A 53 -11.60 4.54 6.49
CA GLN A 53 -10.15 4.78 6.57
C GLN A 53 -9.36 3.53 6.95
N ARG A 54 -9.65 2.43 6.27
CA ARG A 54 -9.07 1.10 6.55
C ARG A 54 -8.42 0.55 5.31
N PHE A 55 -7.35 -0.21 5.48
CA PHE A 55 -6.91 -1.13 4.44
C PHE A 55 -6.44 -2.46 5.00
N TYR A 56 -6.53 -3.49 4.17
CA TYR A 56 -5.87 -4.77 4.34
C TYR A 56 -4.86 -4.94 3.21
N LEU A 57 -3.63 -5.28 3.55
CA LEU A 57 -2.55 -5.55 2.62
C LEU A 57 -1.99 -6.93 2.94
N GLN A 58 -1.97 -7.81 1.95
CA GLN A 58 -1.25 -9.08 2.03
C GLN A 58 -0.20 -9.12 0.93
N SER A 59 1.02 -9.49 1.29
CA SER A 59 2.15 -9.63 0.38
C SER A 59 2.84 -10.96 0.60
N GLN A 60 3.32 -11.56 -0.48
CA GLN A 60 4.20 -12.71 -0.45
C GLN A 60 5.38 -12.44 -1.37
N ALA A 61 6.56 -12.85 -0.93
CA ALA A 61 7.76 -12.80 -1.76
C ALA A 61 8.56 -14.10 -1.59
N GLN A 62 9.26 -14.49 -2.65
CA GLN A 62 10.04 -15.73 -2.73
C GLN A 62 11.48 -15.43 -3.09
N ASN A 63 12.39 -16.32 -2.70
CA ASN A 63 13.82 -16.25 -3.00
C ASN A 63 14.44 -14.90 -2.60
N ILE A 64 14.07 -14.36 -1.43
CA ILE A 64 14.59 -13.08 -0.92
C ILE A 64 16.10 -13.17 -0.66
N SER A 65 16.52 -14.29 -0.08
CA SER A 65 17.93 -14.63 0.14
C SER A 65 18.08 -16.14 0.30
N SER A 66 19.33 -16.63 0.40
CA SER A 66 19.60 -18.04 0.65
C SER A 66 19.00 -18.57 1.96
N GLY A 67 18.80 -17.71 2.96
CA GLY A 67 18.17 -18.08 4.24
C GLY A 67 16.66 -17.84 4.29
N ILE A 68 16.12 -17.02 3.39
CA ILE A 68 14.71 -16.63 3.39
C ILE A 68 14.10 -17.02 2.04
N PRO A 69 13.67 -18.29 1.88
CA PRO A 69 13.09 -18.77 0.63
C PRO A 69 11.70 -18.18 0.38
N ARG A 70 10.98 -17.83 1.44
CA ARG A 70 9.65 -17.24 1.37
C ARG A 70 9.36 -16.39 2.59
N ILE A 71 8.71 -15.26 2.36
CA ILE A 71 8.15 -14.39 3.39
C ILE A 71 6.71 -14.06 3.02
N GLU A 72 5.82 -14.11 4.01
CA GLU A 72 4.49 -13.53 3.91
C GLU A 72 4.37 -12.37 4.90
N SER A 73 3.73 -11.29 4.46
CA SER A 73 3.43 -10.13 5.30
C SER A 73 1.96 -9.79 5.15
N GLN A 74 1.29 -9.55 6.28
CA GLN A 74 -0.07 -9.05 6.33
C GLN A 74 -0.11 -7.78 7.18
N VAL A 75 -0.80 -6.75 6.70
CA VAL A 75 -1.00 -5.50 7.41
C VAL A 75 -2.47 -5.13 7.35
N ILE A 76 -3.08 -4.90 8.50
CA ILE A 76 -4.42 -4.34 8.64
C ILE A 76 -4.26 -2.97 9.27
N PHE A 77 -4.64 -1.94 8.52
CA PHE A 77 -4.67 -0.55 8.99
C PHE A 77 -6.10 -0.17 9.39
N ARG A 78 -6.26 0.34 10.61
CA ARG A 78 -7.52 0.84 11.17
C ARG A 78 -7.37 2.31 11.55
N GLY A 79 -7.45 3.19 10.56
CA GLY A 79 -7.39 4.64 10.75
C GLY A 79 -8.51 5.14 11.65
N ASP A 80 -9.70 4.54 11.54
CA ASP A 80 -10.86 4.81 12.40
C ASP A 80 -10.64 4.46 13.89
N GLN A 81 -9.81 3.46 14.18
CA GLN A 81 -9.51 3.04 15.56
C GLN A 81 -8.10 3.45 16.02
N GLY A 82 -7.30 4.04 15.13
CA GLY A 82 -5.90 4.37 15.38
C GLY A 82 -5.04 3.17 15.71
N ARG A 83 -5.20 2.07 14.97
CA ARG A 83 -4.50 0.81 15.20
C ARG A 83 -3.97 0.21 13.92
N ILE A 84 -2.89 -0.55 14.05
CA ILE A 84 -2.34 -1.38 12.98
C ILE A 84 -2.01 -2.74 13.53
N TYR A 85 -2.49 -3.75 12.81
CA TYR A 85 -2.09 -5.13 13.02
C TYR A 85 -1.14 -5.50 11.90
N ALA A 86 0.02 -6.03 12.24
CA ALA A 86 0.97 -6.54 11.27
C ALA A 86 1.35 -7.96 11.62
N ARG A 87 1.45 -8.84 10.63
CA ARG A 87 1.92 -10.22 10.78
C ARG A 87 3.00 -10.49 9.76
N THR A 88 4.05 -11.20 10.18
CA THR A 88 5.13 -11.66 9.31
C THR A 88 5.37 -13.14 9.55
N LEU A 89 5.37 -13.91 8.47
CA LEU A 89 5.61 -15.35 8.46
C LEU A 89 6.83 -15.67 7.59
N LEU A 90 7.79 -16.42 8.14
CA LEU A 90 8.92 -17.02 7.42
C LEU A 90 8.85 -18.55 7.57
N ASP A 91 8.43 -19.24 6.50
CA ASP A 91 8.14 -20.68 6.52
C ASP A 91 9.36 -21.53 6.96
N ALA A 92 10.56 -21.17 6.51
CA ALA A 92 11.77 -21.97 6.73
C ALA A 92 12.27 -22.00 8.18
N GLU A 93 11.90 -20.99 8.98
CA GLU A 93 12.42 -20.80 10.34
C GLU A 93 11.34 -20.97 11.41
N GLY A 94 10.09 -21.29 11.01
CA GLY A 94 8.96 -21.32 11.92
C GLY A 94 8.68 -19.95 12.56
N TYR A 95 9.14 -18.86 11.92
CA TYR A 95 8.98 -17.51 12.44
C TYR A 95 7.60 -16.99 12.07
N ASP A 96 6.74 -16.81 13.07
CA ASP A 96 5.44 -16.16 12.93
C ASP A 96 5.35 -15.08 14.01
N ARG A 97 5.30 -13.81 13.60
CA ARG A 97 5.24 -12.66 14.53
C ARG A 97 4.07 -11.78 14.18
N CYS A 98 3.34 -11.36 15.21
CA CYS A 98 2.29 -10.37 15.10
C CYS A 98 2.56 -9.18 16.01
N TRP A 99 2.17 -8.01 15.49
CA TRP A 99 2.36 -6.72 16.12
C TRP A 99 1.03 -5.99 16.17
N LEU A 100 0.79 -5.31 17.29
CA LEU A 100 -0.25 -4.30 17.41
C LEU A 100 0.43 -2.96 17.69
N VAL A 101 0.22 -2.00 16.81
CA VAL A 101 0.77 -0.64 16.94
C VAL A 101 -0.38 0.33 17.08
N SER A 102 -0.34 1.17 18.12
CA SER A 102 -1.24 2.32 18.24
C SER A 102 -0.69 3.49 17.44
N THR A 103 -1.55 4.13 16.63
CA THR A 103 -1.15 5.16 15.67
C THR A 103 -1.89 6.48 15.85
N GLY A 104 -2.85 6.53 16.77
CA GLY A 104 -3.82 7.62 16.84
C GLY A 104 -4.85 7.52 15.71
N THR A 105 -6.08 7.98 15.97
CA THR A 105 -7.15 7.96 14.97
C THR A 105 -6.87 8.99 13.89
N LEU A 106 -7.11 8.62 12.63
CA LEU A 106 -7.12 9.57 11.54
C LEU A 106 -8.45 10.33 11.57
N ASN A 107 -8.39 11.65 11.77
CA ASN A 107 -9.57 12.54 11.70
C ASN A 107 -9.63 13.22 10.33
N VAL A 108 -9.42 12.46 9.24
CA VAL A 108 -9.54 13.01 7.89
C VAL A 108 -10.99 12.97 7.42
N THR A 109 -11.42 14.02 6.72
CA THR A 109 -12.74 14.01 6.07
C THR A 109 -12.69 13.06 4.89
N PHE A 110 -13.76 12.28 4.69
CA PHE A 110 -13.85 11.39 3.52
C PHE A 110 -13.76 12.22 2.23
N ILE A 111 -12.69 11.99 1.49
CA ILE A 111 -12.44 12.54 0.15
C ILE A 111 -11.76 11.42 -0.63
N ASN A 112 -12.19 11.19 -1.89
CA ASN A 112 -11.48 10.28 -2.76
C ASN A 112 -10.00 10.74 -2.87
N PRO A 113 -9.02 9.92 -2.45
CA PRO A 113 -7.62 10.32 -2.41
C PRO A 113 -7.09 10.68 -3.79
N PHE A 114 -7.52 9.99 -4.84
CA PHE A 114 -7.06 10.26 -6.20
C PHE A 114 -7.54 11.62 -6.68
N LEU A 115 -8.77 12.01 -6.35
CA LEU A 115 -9.27 13.37 -6.62
C LEU A 115 -8.57 14.44 -5.78
N PHE A 116 -8.27 14.14 -4.53
CA PHE A 116 -7.51 15.04 -3.66
C PHE A 116 -6.15 15.38 -4.28
N TRP A 117 -5.41 14.37 -4.74
CA TRP A 117 -4.09 14.56 -5.34
C TRP A 117 -4.17 15.25 -6.70
N LEU A 118 -5.19 14.95 -7.51
CA LEU A 118 -5.47 15.61 -8.78
C LEU A 118 -5.54 17.14 -8.61
N ALA A 119 -6.20 17.61 -7.54
CA ALA A 119 -6.36 19.04 -7.27
C ALA A 119 -5.08 19.76 -6.84
N ARG A 120 -4.04 19.04 -6.34
CA ARG A 120 -2.92 19.66 -5.61
C ARG A 120 -1.63 19.87 -6.41
N ARG A 121 -1.34 19.07 -7.45
CA ARG A 121 -0.24 19.25 -8.43
C ARG A 121 -0.02 17.92 -9.15
N GLU A 122 -0.64 17.83 -10.31
CA GLU A 122 -0.58 16.68 -11.18
C GLU A 122 0.28 17.01 -12.41
N LEU A 123 1.21 16.13 -12.75
CA LEU A 123 1.73 16.04 -14.11
C LEU A 123 1.06 14.83 -14.74
N SER A 124 0.29 15.07 -15.79
CA SER A 124 -0.40 14.00 -16.52
C SER A 124 -0.05 14.00 -17.97
N THR A 125 0.17 12.79 -18.47
CA THR A 125 0.26 12.56 -19.91
C THR A 125 -0.82 11.56 -20.28
N ILE A 126 -1.63 11.95 -21.28
CA ILE A 126 -2.64 11.07 -21.86
C ILE A 126 -1.99 10.45 -23.08
N GLY A 127 -1.78 9.14 -23.02
CA GLY A 127 -1.32 8.34 -24.13
C GLY A 127 -2.43 8.06 -25.15
N PRO A 128 -2.07 7.39 -26.25
CA PRO A 128 -3.06 6.89 -27.19
C PRO A 128 -4.06 5.95 -26.50
N GLU A 129 -5.29 5.90 -27.02
CA GLU A 129 -6.38 5.04 -26.52
C GLU A 129 -6.92 5.40 -25.12
N GLY A 130 -6.62 6.59 -24.60
CA GLY A 130 -7.12 7.04 -23.30
C GLY A 130 -6.43 6.40 -22.10
N VAL A 131 -5.31 5.71 -22.33
CA VAL A 131 -4.40 5.25 -21.27
C VAL A 131 -3.58 6.46 -20.79
N GLY A 132 -3.65 6.77 -19.51
CA GLY A 132 -2.96 7.92 -18.93
C GLY A 132 -2.03 7.53 -17.80
N ASN A 133 -1.04 8.37 -17.53
CA ASN A 133 -0.30 8.35 -16.28
C ASN A 133 -0.53 9.65 -15.50
N HIS A 134 -0.56 9.55 -14.17
CA HIS A 134 -0.75 10.67 -13.26
C HIS A 134 0.36 10.65 -12.20
N VAL A 135 1.15 11.72 -12.11
CA VAL A 135 2.25 11.81 -11.13
C VAL A 135 1.83 12.67 -9.95
N PHE A 136 1.88 12.09 -8.75
CA PHE A 136 1.61 12.77 -7.48
C PHE A 136 2.88 12.84 -6.63
N PHE A 137 3.16 14.01 -6.06
CA PHE A 137 4.30 14.22 -5.18
C PHE A 137 3.88 14.04 -3.72
N LEU A 138 4.32 12.94 -3.11
CA LEU A 138 4.08 12.66 -1.70
C LEU A 138 4.99 13.52 -0.81
N SER A 139 6.21 13.84 -1.29
CA SER A 139 7.13 14.77 -0.64
C SER A 139 8.08 15.37 -1.69
N PRO A 140 9.01 16.28 -1.34
CA PRO A 140 10.02 16.76 -2.30
C PRO A 140 10.87 15.64 -2.90
N TRP A 141 11.03 14.51 -2.21
CA TRP A 141 11.91 13.41 -2.62
C TRP A 141 11.16 12.16 -3.03
N ARG A 142 9.86 12.09 -2.76
CA ARG A 142 9.02 10.93 -3.02
C ARG A 142 7.84 11.27 -3.90
N ARG A 143 7.60 10.44 -4.90
CA ARG A 143 6.44 10.55 -5.79
C ARG A 143 5.85 9.17 -6.08
N VAL A 144 4.60 9.18 -6.49
CA VAL A 144 3.93 8.02 -7.07
C VAL A 144 3.39 8.39 -8.44
N GLU A 145 3.61 7.52 -9.41
CA GLU A 145 3.00 7.59 -10.73
C GLU A 145 1.93 6.51 -10.83
N LEU A 146 0.70 6.90 -11.15
CA LEU A 146 -0.43 6.00 -11.34
C LEU A 146 -0.61 5.76 -12.82
N PHE A 147 -0.85 4.50 -13.21
CA PHE A 147 -1.17 4.12 -14.58
C PHE A 147 -2.64 3.70 -14.64
N ILE A 148 -3.36 4.25 -15.61
CA ILE A 148 -4.82 4.14 -15.69
C ILE A 148 -5.22 3.69 -17.09
N SER A 149 -6.08 2.69 -17.19
CA SER A 149 -6.63 2.21 -18.45
C SER A 149 -7.73 3.14 -18.99
N ALA A 150 -8.12 2.93 -20.26
CA ALA A 150 -9.18 3.69 -20.93
C ALA A 150 -10.53 3.73 -20.17
N ASN A 151 -10.84 2.68 -19.41
CA ASN A 151 -12.04 2.60 -18.56
C ASN A 151 -11.84 3.19 -17.16
N SER A 152 -10.79 3.99 -16.95
CA SER A 152 -10.46 4.64 -15.67
C SER A 152 -10.18 3.66 -14.51
N ALA A 153 -9.76 2.42 -14.80
CA ALA A 153 -9.31 1.48 -13.78
C ALA A 153 -7.79 1.65 -13.53
N LEU A 154 -7.37 1.47 -12.28
CA LEU A 154 -5.96 1.52 -11.91
C LEU A 154 -5.26 0.23 -12.39
N THR A 155 -4.24 0.37 -13.23
CA THR A 155 -3.49 -0.76 -13.82
C THR A 155 -2.06 -0.87 -13.31
N GLY A 156 -1.54 0.19 -12.70
CA GLY A 156 -0.25 0.14 -12.05
C GLY A 156 0.05 1.35 -11.17
N MET A 157 1.09 1.20 -10.36
CA MET A 157 1.68 2.27 -9.56
C MET A 157 3.21 2.18 -9.63
N HIS A 158 3.89 3.32 -9.65
CA HIS A 158 5.34 3.38 -9.53
C HIS A 158 5.73 4.39 -8.46
N PHE A 159 6.29 3.89 -7.36
CA PHE A 159 6.82 4.69 -6.26
C PHE A 159 8.30 4.94 -6.49
N ASP A 160 8.73 6.18 -6.28
CA ASP A 160 10.11 6.62 -6.48
C ASP A 160 10.55 7.43 -5.24
N ASP A 161 11.53 6.91 -4.50
CA ASP A 161 12.25 7.58 -3.42
C ASP A 161 13.65 7.98 -3.93
N ARG A 162 13.74 9.23 -4.39
CA ARG A 162 14.94 9.79 -5.00
C ARG A 162 16.05 10.03 -3.98
N LEU A 163 15.69 10.21 -2.70
CA LEU A 163 16.68 10.42 -1.64
C LEU A 163 17.48 9.14 -1.39
N HIS A 164 16.79 7.99 -1.38
CA HIS A 164 17.41 6.69 -1.13
C HIS A 164 17.77 5.92 -2.40
N GLY A 165 17.43 6.46 -3.58
CA GLY A 165 17.63 5.77 -4.86
C GLY A 165 16.88 4.43 -4.91
N ALA A 166 15.68 4.41 -4.32
CA ALA A 166 14.81 3.26 -4.21
C ALA A 166 13.53 3.47 -5.03
N SER A 167 12.99 2.40 -5.59
CA SER A 167 11.73 2.44 -6.32
C SER A 167 10.94 1.14 -6.15
N ALA A 168 9.62 1.25 -6.28
CA ALA A 168 8.73 0.10 -6.32
C ALA A 168 7.77 0.24 -7.50
N THR A 169 7.76 -0.76 -8.39
CA THR A 169 6.77 -0.86 -9.46
C THR A 169 5.73 -1.90 -9.07
N VAL A 170 4.45 -1.55 -9.19
CA VAL A 170 3.32 -2.41 -8.85
C VAL A 170 2.46 -2.52 -10.09
N ALA A 171 2.33 -3.72 -10.66
CA ALA A 171 1.39 -4.01 -11.73
C ALA A 171 0.11 -4.59 -11.13
N ILE A 172 -1.02 -3.95 -11.41
CA ILE A 172 -2.31 -4.24 -10.79
C ILE A 172 -3.16 -5.12 -11.71
N ARG A 173 -3.88 -6.04 -11.09
CA ARG A 173 -4.86 -6.95 -11.71
C ARG A 173 -6.09 -7.02 -10.81
N GLU A 174 -7.20 -7.48 -11.38
CA GLU A 174 -8.43 -7.72 -10.63
C GLU A 174 -8.91 -6.46 -9.85
N TRP A 175 -8.80 -5.28 -10.47
CA TRP A 175 -9.34 -4.05 -9.92
C TRP A 175 -10.87 -4.17 -9.75
N SER A 176 -11.34 -3.90 -8.53
CA SER A 176 -12.76 -3.86 -8.18
C SER A 176 -13.04 -2.66 -7.28
N THR A 177 -14.25 -2.11 -7.38
CA THR A 177 -14.76 -1.03 -6.51
C THR A 177 -15.90 -1.52 -5.62
N GLU A 178 -16.07 -2.84 -5.49
CA GLU A 178 -17.02 -3.44 -4.55
C GLU A 178 -16.57 -3.17 -3.11
N LEU A 179 -17.54 -2.99 -2.21
CA LEU A 179 -17.26 -2.83 -0.79
C LEU A 179 -16.67 -4.13 -0.22
N PRO A 180 -15.47 -4.11 0.39
CA PRO A 180 -14.90 -5.27 1.03
C PRO A 180 -15.73 -5.68 2.26
N ASP A 181 -15.82 -7.00 2.52
CA ASP A 181 -16.40 -7.49 3.76
C ASP A 181 -15.64 -6.96 4.99
N HIS A 182 -16.38 -6.62 6.05
CA HIS A 182 -15.80 -6.04 7.26
C HIS A 182 -14.77 -6.95 7.93
N GLY A 183 -14.89 -8.27 7.79
CA GLY A 183 -13.96 -9.24 8.36
C GLY A 183 -12.53 -9.15 7.80
N TRP A 184 -12.33 -8.53 6.63
CA TRP A 184 -10.98 -8.29 6.08
C TRP A 184 -10.16 -7.30 6.91
N PHE A 185 -10.81 -6.45 7.69
CA PHE A 185 -10.17 -5.41 8.50
C PHE A 185 -10.04 -5.79 9.98
N GLU A 186 -10.11 -7.08 10.27
CA GLU A 186 -9.86 -7.64 11.60
C GLU A 186 -8.87 -8.82 11.48
N PRO A 187 -7.99 -9.05 12.47
CA PRO A 187 -7.17 -10.26 12.50
C PRO A 187 -8.05 -11.51 12.47
N GLY A 188 -7.83 -12.37 11.48
CA GLY A 188 -8.55 -13.63 11.35
C GLY A 188 -8.17 -14.66 12.42
N SER A 189 -9.00 -15.68 12.59
CA SER A 189 -8.72 -16.79 13.54
C SER A 189 -7.45 -17.59 13.21
N ASN A 190 -6.93 -17.44 11.98
CA ASN A 190 -5.67 -18.05 11.52
C ASN A 190 -4.41 -17.28 11.96
N TRP A 191 -4.56 -16.16 12.66
CA TRP A 191 -3.45 -15.47 13.32
C TRP A 191 -3.14 -16.20 14.63
N LYS A 192 -2.11 -17.06 14.61
CA LYS A 192 -1.72 -17.92 15.75
C LYS A 192 -0.98 -17.18 16.87
N CYS A 193 -0.89 -15.86 16.80
CA CYS A 193 -0.15 -15.06 17.74
C CYS A 193 -0.99 -14.84 19.00
N GLU A 194 -0.70 -15.60 20.05
CA GLU A 194 -1.39 -15.48 21.35
C GLU A 194 -1.12 -14.12 22.02
N ASP A 195 0.07 -13.55 21.81
CA ASP A 195 0.47 -12.24 22.33
C ASP A 195 0.79 -11.27 21.19
N LEU A 196 -0.11 -10.32 20.94
CA LEU A 196 0.19 -9.16 20.09
C LEU A 196 1.29 -8.35 20.80
N GLN A 197 2.51 -8.44 20.29
CA GLN A 197 3.60 -7.64 20.81
C GLN A 197 3.27 -6.17 20.55
N SER A 198 2.99 -5.44 21.64
CA SER A 198 2.94 -3.99 21.62
C SER A 198 4.38 -3.55 21.86
N PRO A 199 5.12 -3.08 20.84
CA PRO A 199 6.44 -2.51 21.10
C PRO A 199 6.26 -1.45 22.18
N ALA A 200 7.09 -1.49 23.22
CA ALA A 200 6.99 -0.58 24.35
C ALA A 200 6.77 0.84 23.81
N SER A 201 5.77 1.51 24.37
CA SER A 201 5.29 2.83 23.98
C SER A 201 6.31 3.92 24.32
N ASP A 202 7.56 3.76 23.93
CA ASP A 202 8.50 4.85 23.84
C ASP A 202 7.91 5.79 22.79
N ALA A 203 7.38 6.91 23.28
CA ALA A 203 6.57 7.89 22.57
C ALA A 203 7.23 8.52 21.31
N GLY A 204 8.41 8.05 20.91
CA GLY A 204 9.11 8.44 19.68
C GLY A 204 9.09 7.39 18.56
N SER A 205 8.81 6.11 18.83
CA SER A 205 9.01 5.02 17.85
C SER A 205 7.73 4.63 17.08
N GLY A 206 6.54 4.85 17.66
CA GLY A 206 5.25 4.62 16.98
C GLY A 206 4.92 5.64 15.89
N GLY A 207 5.77 6.66 15.71
CA GLY A 207 5.39 7.95 15.13
C GLY A 207 5.49 8.12 13.61
N ARG A 208 5.69 7.09 12.78
CA ARG A 208 5.92 7.30 11.33
C ARG A 208 5.11 6.42 10.40
N ILE A 209 4.04 5.78 10.86
CA ILE A 209 3.16 5.07 9.91
C ILE A 209 2.49 6.02 8.92
N VAL A 210 2.18 7.23 9.38
CA VAL A 210 1.68 8.32 8.52
C VAL A 210 2.71 8.73 7.46
N ASP A 211 3.98 8.33 7.61
CA ASP A 211 5.03 8.54 6.62
C ASP A 211 5.12 7.40 5.59
N TRP A 212 4.32 6.34 5.73
CA TRP A 212 4.23 5.28 4.72
C TRP A 212 3.59 5.84 3.46
N ASP A 213 4.28 5.71 2.33
CA ASP A 213 3.84 6.30 1.06
C ASP A 213 2.44 5.81 0.65
N LEU A 214 2.10 4.55 0.94
CA LEU A 214 0.76 4.02 0.69
C LEU A 214 -0.30 4.69 1.57
N VAL A 215 -0.02 4.89 2.86
CA VAL A 215 -0.94 5.58 3.78
C VAL A 215 -1.15 7.03 3.32
N ARG A 216 -0.07 7.72 2.93
CA ARG A 216 -0.13 9.10 2.44
C ARG A 216 -0.91 9.22 1.14
N LEU A 217 -0.74 8.27 0.23
CA LEU A 217 -1.49 8.21 -1.00
C LEU A 217 -2.99 8.03 -0.72
N LEU A 218 -3.35 7.06 0.11
CA LEU A 218 -4.74 6.63 0.33
C LEU A 218 -5.53 7.50 1.30
N PHE A 219 -4.88 8.07 2.31
CA PHE A 219 -5.49 8.88 3.36
C PHE A 219 -4.72 10.19 3.55
N PRO A 220 -4.71 11.06 2.52
CA PRO A 220 -3.98 12.31 2.60
C PRO A 220 -4.56 13.21 3.70
N ALA A 221 -3.69 13.80 4.51
CA ALA A 221 -4.06 14.83 5.47
C ALA A 221 -3.91 16.22 4.84
N ASP A 222 -4.80 17.15 5.19
CA ASP A 222 -4.61 18.58 4.91
C ASP A 222 -3.49 19.11 5.82
N THR A 223 -2.25 18.93 5.38
CA THR A 223 -1.07 19.64 5.91
C THR A 223 -0.84 20.92 5.16
#